data_AF-A0A927UN12-F1
#
_entry.id   AF-A0A927UN12-F1
#
_cell.length_a   1.000
_cell.length_b   1.000
_cell.length_c   1.000
_cell.angle_alpha   90.00
_cell.angle_beta   90.00
_cell.angle_gamma   90.00
#
_symmetry.space_group_name_H-M   'P 1'
#
loop_
_entity.id
_entity.type
_entity.pdbx_description
1 polymer ?
#
loop_
_entity_poly.entity_id
_entity_poly.type
_entity_poly.pdbx_seq_one_letter_code
_entity_poly.pdbx_strand_id
1 'polypeptide(L)'
;MKKYLILTLTLLLVFVFPLTGYASGNIENTYSISEDMVLLGSGYTEDGVYYEVYGEEYYINPHARLSVDVERTVVYVGEVMPPATMQWSEKMSNIYMSGTLYLRSYIYNASTNRTTAIYEGTLSSQLLIITYEILLHNTKKYLAELMW
;
A
#
# COMPACT_ATOMS: atom_id res chain seq x y z
N MET A 1 69.64 40.66 -15.23
CA MET A 1 68.37 40.22 -15.86
C MET A 1 68.01 38.79 -15.43
N LYS A 2 67.64 38.57 -14.16
CA LYS A 2 67.25 37.24 -13.61
C LYS A 2 66.34 37.38 -12.37
N LYS A 3 65.16 38.02 -12.49
CA LYS A 3 64.23 38.15 -11.35
C LYS A 3 62.74 37.90 -11.67
N TYR A 4 62.39 37.52 -12.91
CA TYR A 4 61.00 37.29 -13.30
C TYR A 4 60.62 35.82 -13.55
N LEU A 5 61.52 34.86 -13.27
CA LEU A 5 61.29 33.45 -13.62
C LEU A 5 60.59 32.62 -12.51
N ILE A 6 60.29 33.20 -11.35
CA ILE A 6 59.71 32.45 -10.22
C ILE A 6 58.21 32.75 -10.05
N LEU A 7 57.69 33.81 -10.67
CA LEU A 7 56.33 34.28 -10.41
C LEU A 7 55.25 33.67 -11.33
N THR A 8 55.63 32.86 -12.32
CA THR A 8 54.68 32.20 -13.22
C THR A 8 54.37 30.75 -12.87
N LEU A 9 55.06 30.15 -11.88
CA LEU A 9 54.90 28.72 -11.58
C LEU A 9 53.87 28.42 -10.47
N THR A 10 53.41 29.43 -9.72
CA THR A 10 52.45 29.22 -8.61
C THR A 10 50.98 29.42 -8.99
N LEU A 11 50.66 29.86 -10.21
CA LEU A 11 49.27 30.12 -10.63
C LEU A 11 48.60 28.95 -11.39
N LEU A 12 49.32 27.84 -11.61
CA LEU A 12 48.84 26.73 -12.45
C LEU A 12 48.62 25.41 -11.68
N LEU A 13 48.25 25.48 -10.41
CA LEU A 13 48.03 24.30 -9.57
C LEU A 13 46.72 24.39 -8.76
N VAL A 14 45.67 24.96 -9.38
CA VAL A 14 44.29 24.99 -8.82
C VAL A 14 43.29 24.28 -9.74
N PHE A 15 43.73 23.75 -10.87
CA PHE A 15 42.86 23.00 -11.76
C PHE A 15 43.22 21.51 -11.73
N VAL A 16 42.18 20.68 -11.69
CA VAL A 16 42.19 19.21 -11.80
C VAL A 16 42.39 18.43 -10.50
N PHE A 17 41.54 18.70 -9.50
CA PHE A 17 40.96 17.56 -8.78
C PHE A 17 39.55 17.35 -9.33
N PRO A 18 39.27 16.24 -10.04
CA PRO A 18 37.89 15.84 -10.23
C PRO A 18 37.35 15.49 -8.85
N LEU A 19 36.49 16.37 -8.32
CA LEU A 19 35.56 16.01 -7.26
C LEU A 19 34.71 14.86 -7.82
N THR A 20 35.15 13.63 -7.58
CA THR A 20 34.29 12.47 -7.69
C THR A 20 33.34 12.56 -6.50
N GLY A 21 32.31 13.39 -6.68
CA GLY A 21 31.10 13.29 -5.88
C GLY A 21 30.55 11.90 -6.12
N TYR A 22 30.83 10.99 -5.21
CA TYR A 22 29.96 9.84 -5.01
C TYR A 22 28.62 10.45 -4.59
N ALA A 23 27.76 10.69 -5.57
CA ALA A 23 26.33 10.65 -5.32
C ALA A 23 26.08 9.24 -4.79
N SER A 24 26.09 9.09 -3.47
CA SER A 24 25.46 7.96 -2.82
C SER A 24 24.03 8.05 -3.29
N GLY A 25 23.69 7.27 -4.31
CA GLY A 25 22.32 7.04 -4.70
C GLY A 25 21.64 6.50 -3.46
N ASN A 26 21.01 7.40 -2.70
CA ASN A 26 19.95 6.99 -1.81
C ASN A 26 18.99 6.28 -2.74
N ILE A 27 18.95 4.96 -2.59
CA ILE A 27 17.87 4.17 -3.13
C ILE A 27 16.67 4.68 -2.35
N GLU A 28 16.03 5.73 -2.87
CA GLU A 28 14.69 6.11 -2.46
C GLU A 28 13.87 4.88 -2.81
N ASN A 29 13.63 4.03 -1.81
CA ASN A 29 12.64 2.98 -1.89
C ASN A 29 11.27 3.67 -2.00
N THR A 30 10.98 4.25 -3.15
CA THR A 30 9.67 4.78 -3.45
C THR A 30 8.84 3.59 -3.88
N TYR A 31 7.85 3.23 -3.07
CA TYR A 31 6.78 2.37 -3.56
C TYR A 31 5.99 3.18 -4.58
N SER A 32 6.33 2.96 -5.85
CA SER A 32 5.54 3.40 -6.98
C SER A 32 4.26 2.59 -7.01
N ILE A 33 3.13 3.23 -7.25
CA ILE A 33 1.93 2.51 -7.67
C ILE A 33 2.29 1.83 -8.99
N SER A 34 2.14 0.51 -9.06
CA SER A 34 2.43 -0.25 -10.27
C SER A 34 1.46 0.15 -11.39
N GLU A 35 1.91 0.14 -12.65
CA GLU A 35 1.14 0.63 -13.80
C GLU A 35 -0.17 -0.15 -14.04
N ASP A 36 -0.28 -1.36 -13.48
CA ASP A 36 -1.43 -2.26 -13.53
C ASP A 36 -2.42 -2.09 -12.37
N MET A 37 -2.09 -1.29 -11.36
CA MET A 37 -2.99 -1.03 -10.22
C MET A 37 -4.05 0.01 -10.57
N VAL A 38 -5.28 -0.25 -10.15
CA VAL A 38 -6.42 0.64 -10.32
C VAL A 38 -6.79 1.34 -9.02
N LEU A 39 -7.37 2.54 -9.10
CA LEU A 39 -7.92 3.24 -7.95
C LEU A 39 -9.22 2.55 -7.51
N LEU A 40 -9.20 1.97 -6.32
CA LEU A 40 -10.32 1.23 -5.75
C LEU A 40 -11.20 2.10 -4.84
N GLY A 41 -10.62 3.15 -4.24
CA GLY A 41 -11.35 4.09 -3.42
C GLY A 41 -10.45 5.18 -2.83
N SER A 42 -11.09 6.15 -2.17
CA SER A 42 -10.40 7.21 -1.44
C SER A 42 -11.23 7.64 -0.22
N GLY A 43 -10.59 8.34 0.71
CA GLY A 43 -11.23 8.76 1.95
C GLY A 43 -10.37 9.67 2.80
N TYR A 44 -10.80 9.87 4.06
CA TYR A 44 -10.08 10.63 5.07
C TYR A 44 -9.96 9.80 6.35
N THR A 45 -8.82 9.87 7.03
CA THR A 45 -8.67 9.33 8.38
C THR A 45 -9.50 10.15 9.38
N GLU A 46 -9.69 9.64 10.60
CA GLU A 46 -10.37 10.38 11.68
C GLU A 46 -9.69 11.73 11.97
N ASP A 47 -8.36 11.80 11.79
CA ASP A 47 -7.55 13.01 11.95
C ASP A 47 -7.58 13.93 10.71
N GLY A 48 -8.40 13.61 9.70
CA GLY A 48 -8.59 14.44 8.50
C GLY A 48 -7.52 14.27 7.42
N VAL A 49 -6.74 13.18 7.43
CA VAL A 49 -5.72 12.93 6.41
C VAL A 49 -6.36 12.25 5.20
N TYR A 50 -6.26 12.87 4.02
CA TYR A 50 -6.70 12.27 2.77
C TYR A 50 -5.85 11.05 2.39
N TYR A 51 -6.50 10.00 1.90
CA TYR A 51 -5.83 8.82 1.37
C TYR A 51 -6.53 8.23 0.13
N GLU A 52 -5.74 7.54 -0.68
CA GLU A 52 -6.16 6.80 -1.88
C GLU A 52 -5.75 5.35 -1.75
N VAL A 53 -6.58 4.43 -2.25
CA VAL A 53 -6.36 2.98 -2.17
C VAL A 53 -6.30 2.39 -3.57
N TYR A 54 -5.20 1.69 -3.85
CA TYR A 54 -4.90 1.06 -5.13
C TYR A 54 -4.74 -0.45 -4.97
N GLY A 55 -5.05 -1.19 -6.03
CA GLY A 55 -4.83 -2.63 -6.09
C GLY A 55 -5.15 -3.21 -7.46
N GLU A 56 -4.89 -4.50 -7.61
CA GLU A 56 -5.22 -5.24 -8.83
C GLU A 56 -6.73 -5.55 -8.91
N GLU A 57 -7.26 -5.59 -10.14
CA GLU A 57 -8.62 -6.07 -10.39
C GLU A 57 -8.66 -7.61 -10.39
N TYR A 58 -9.44 -8.20 -9.49
CA TYR A 58 -9.58 -9.66 -9.40
C TYR A 58 -10.79 -10.16 -10.19
N TYR A 59 -10.55 -11.14 -11.07
CA TYR A 59 -11.61 -12.00 -11.58
C TYR A 59 -11.93 -13.10 -10.55
N ILE A 60 -13.13 -13.05 -9.97
CA ILE A 60 -13.63 -14.04 -9.05
C ILE A 60 -14.73 -14.82 -9.76
N ASN A 61 -14.55 -16.13 -9.88
CA ASN A 61 -15.64 -17.00 -10.32
C ASN A 61 -16.73 -17.00 -9.24
N PRO A 62 -17.94 -16.46 -9.51
CA PRO A 62 -19.00 -16.29 -8.52
C PRO A 62 -19.50 -17.60 -7.92
N HIS A 63 -19.19 -18.74 -8.54
CA HIS A 63 -19.61 -20.06 -8.09
C HIS A 63 -18.54 -20.83 -7.31
N ALA A 64 -17.29 -20.35 -7.25
CA ALA A 64 -16.16 -21.15 -6.76
C ALA A 64 -15.38 -20.52 -5.61
N ARG A 65 -15.39 -19.20 -5.43
CA ARG A 65 -14.47 -18.53 -4.50
C ARG A 65 -15.19 -17.55 -3.59
N LEU A 66 -15.26 -17.92 -2.32
CA LEU A 66 -15.91 -17.16 -1.24
C LEU A 66 -14.94 -16.23 -0.50
N SER A 67 -13.64 -16.38 -0.74
CA SER A 67 -12.58 -15.55 -0.18
C SER A 67 -11.40 -15.37 -1.14
N VAL A 68 -10.77 -14.20 -1.10
CA VAL A 68 -9.57 -13.87 -1.89
C VAL A 68 -8.55 -13.16 -1.01
N ASP A 69 -7.30 -13.56 -1.14
CA ASP A 69 -6.17 -12.85 -0.54
C ASP A 69 -5.78 -11.69 -1.46
N VAL A 70 -5.60 -10.52 -0.88
CA VAL A 70 -5.41 -9.26 -1.58
C VAL A 70 -4.24 -8.48 -0.99
N GLU A 71 -3.57 -7.71 -1.84
CA GLU A 71 -2.61 -6.69 -1.44
C GLU A 71 -3.11 -5.31 -1.89
N ARG A 72 -3.09 -4.31 -1.01
CA ARG A 72 -3.57 -2.96 -1.27
C ARG A 72 -2.51 -1.93 -0.94
N THR A 73 -2.26 -1.05 -1.90
CA THR A 73 -1.36 0.09 -1.74
C THR A 73 -2.19 1.30 -1.34
N VAL A 74 -1.96 1.84 -0.16
CA VAL A 74 -2.64 3.02 0.38
C VAL A 74 -1.69 4.19 0.43
N VAL A 75 -2.06 5.31 -0.18
CA VAL A 75 -1.24 6.52 -0.24
C VAL A 75 -1.89 7.61 0.60
N TYR A 76 -1.24 8.00 1.68
CA TYR A 76 -1.64 9.09 2.57
C TYR A 76 -0.91 10.38 2.20
N VAL A 77 -1.59 11.51 2.36
CA VAL A 77 -0.94 12.84 2.26
C VAL A 77 -0.20 13.13 3.57
N GLY A 78 1.09 13.45 3.48
CA GLY A 78 1.95 13.80 4.62
C GLY A 78 2.76 12.65 5.20
N GLU A 79 3.55 12.96 6.23
CA GLU A 79 4.26 11.99 7.07
C GLU A 79 3.29 11.43 8.12
N VAL A 80 2.87 10.19 7.92
CA VAL A 80 1.82 9.55 8.71
C VAL A 80 2.31 8.19 9.17
N MET A 81 1.91 7.78 10.37
CA MET A 81 2.01 6.38 10.81
C MET A 81 0.73 5.66 10.39
N PRO A 82 0.75 4.78 9.36
CA PRO A 82 -0.46 4.09 8.94
C PRO A 82 -0.96 3.16 10.06
N PRO A 83 -2.28 2.99 10.22
CA PRO A 83 -2.83 2.08 11.22
C PRO A 83 -2.38 0.64 10.95
N ALA A 84 -2.20 -0.15 12.01
CA ALA A 84 -1.77 -1.55 11.87
C ALA A 84 -2.81 -2.43 11.13
N THR A 85 -4.08 -2.02 11.15
CA THR A 85 -5.18 -2.74 10.49
C THR A 85 -6.14 -1.77 9.83
N MET A 86 -6.79 -2.22 8.76
CA MET A 86 -7.79 -1.45 8.02
C MET A 86 -8.97 -2.33 7.65
N GLN A 87 -10.19 -1.90 7.98
CA GLN A 87 -11.39 -2.54 7.43
C GLN A 87 -11.56 -2.11 5.98
N TRP A 88 -11.77 -3.08 5.10
CA TRP A 88 -11.88 -2.82 3.68
C TRP A 88 -13.08 -3.54 3.08
N SER A 89 -13.73 -2.86 2.14
CA SER A 89 -14.81 -3.41 1.35
C SER A 89 -14.69 -2.91 -0.08
N GLU A 90 -14.83 -3.81 -1.03
CA GLU A 90 -14.80 -3.49 -2.45
C GLU A 90 -15.65 -4.46 -3.26
N LYS A 91 -15.86 -4.11 -4.53
CA LYS A 91 -16.67 -4.90 -5.45
C LYS A 91 -15.76 -5.59 -6.46
N MET A 92 -15.73 -6.92 -6.44
CA MET A 92 -14.92 -7.74 -7.35
C MET A 92 -15.82 -8.63 -8.17
N SER A 93 -15.76 -8.55 -9.50
CA SER A 93 -16.61 -9.36 -10.39
C SER A 93 -18.10 -9.32 -10.01
N ASN A 94 -18.58 -8.12 -9.65
CA ASN A 94 -19.94 -7.84 -9.18
C ASN A 94 -20.35 -8.39 -7.79
N ILE A 95 -19.40 -8.94 -7.02
CA ILE A 95 -19.61 -9.43 -5.67
C ILE A 95 -19.02 -8.45 -4.67
N TYR A 96 -19.78 -8.08 -3.64
CA TYR A 96 -19.24 -7.29 -2.52
C TYR A 96 -18.42 -8.20 -1.60
N MET A 97 -17.14 -7.85 -1.48
CA MET A 97 -16.14 -8.53 -0.68
C MET A 97 -15.74 -7.60 0.45
N SER A 98 -15.59 -8.13 1.67
CA SER A 98 -15.12 -7.35 2.82
C SER A 98 -14.21 -8.15 3.73
N GLY A 99 -13.30 -7.47 4.43
CA GLY A 99 -12.37 -8.10 5.36
C GLY A 99 -11.48 -7.09 6.08
N THR A 100 -10.61 -7.61 6.93
CA THR A 100 -9.58 -6.84 7.62
C THR A 100 -8.24 -7.04 6.93
N LEU A 101 -7.60 -5.93 6.57
CA LEU A 101 -6.25 -5.92 6.02
C LEU A 101 -5.27 -5.51 7.12
N TYR A 102 -4.05 -6.05 7.05
CA TYR A 102 -2.97 -5.85 8.00
C TYR A 102 -1.81 -5.12 7.33
N LEU A 103 -1.24 -4.15 8.03
CA LEU A 103 -0.11 -3.38 7.52
C LEU A 103 1.11 -4.28 7.41
N ARG A 104 1.62 -4.44 6.19
CA ARG A 104 2.83 -5.21 5.87
C ARG A 104 4.08 -4.34 5.95
N SER A 105 4.02 -3.16 5.33
CA SER A 105 5.13 -2.21 5.29
C SER A 105 4.61 -0.82 4.93
N TYR A 106 5.38 0.23 5.25
CA TYR A 106 5.13 1.57 4.75
C TYR A 106 6.43 2.36 4.60
N ILE A 107 6.39 3.40 3.76
CA ILE A 107 7.48 4.36 3.61
C ILE A 107 6.93 5.77 3.49
N TYR A 108 7.61 6.71 4.13
CA TYR A 108 7.40 8.13 3.89
C TYR A 108 8.38 8.62 2.82
N ASN A 109 7.87 9.29 1.80
CA ASN A 109 8.66 9.97 0.79
C ASN A 109 8.55 11.49 1.00
N ALA A 110 9.67 12.10 1.42
CA ALA A 110 9.74 13.52 1.73
C ALA A 110 9.68 14.42 0.47
N SER A 111 10.08 13.95 -0.70
CA SER A 111 10.05 14.75 -1.94
C SER A 111 8.63 14.92 -2.48
N THR A 112 7.76 13.95 -2.24
CA THR A 112 6.33 14.00 -2.61
C THR A 112 5.41 14.35 -1.45
N ASN A 113 5.96 14.40 -0.23
CA ASN A 113 5.22 14.55 1.02
C ASN A 113 4.04 13.56 1.14
N ARG A 114 4.33 12.28 0.89
CA ARG A 114 3.33 11.20 0.93
C ARG A 114 3.87 9.99 1.67
N THR A 115 2.98 9.32 2.39
CA THR A 115 3.26 8.01 3.00
C THR A 115 2.57 6.93 2.19
N THR A 116 3.34 5.98 1.64
CA THR A 116 2.81 4.81 0.94
C THR A 116 2.86 3.60 1.86
N ALA A 117 1.72 2.97 2.09
CA ALA A 117 1.54 1.79 2.92
C ALA A 117 1.06 0.60 2.09
N ILE A 118 1.60 -0.58 2.35
CA ILE A 118 1.18 -1.84 1.74
C ILE A 118 0.44 -2.64 2.80
N TYR A 119 -0.80 -2.99 2.51
CA TYR A 119 -1.66 -3.81 3.34
C TYR A 119 -1.95 -5.14 2.67
N GLU A 120 -2.04 -6.21 3.44
CA GLU A 120 -2.42 -7.54 2.95
C GLU A 120 -3.52 -8.15 3.81
N GLY A 121 -4.35 -9.00 3.23
CA GLY A 121 -5.37 -9.72 3.99
C GLY A 121 -6.33 -10.49 3.11
N THR A 122 -7.32 -11.12 3.74
CA THR A 122 -8.33 -11.91 3.05
C THR A 122 -9.66 -11.19 3.06
N LEU A 123 -10.24 -10.94 1.89
CA LEU A 123 -11.60 -10.48 1.75
C LEU A 123 -12.52 -11.66 1.54
N SER A 124 -13.69 -11.65 2.18
CA SER A 124 -14.71 -12.69 2.04
C SER A 124 -16.05 -12.11 1.61
N SER A 125 -16.83 -12.88 0.84
CA SER A 125 -18.15 -12.42 0.40
C SER A 125 -19.14 -12.48 1.56
N GLN A 126 -19.98 -11.45 1.69
CA GLN A 126 -21.00 -11.38 2.76
C GLN A 126 -22.08 -12.47 2.65
N LEU A 127 -22.21 -13.12 1.49
CA LEU A 127 -23.08 -14.28 1.28
C LEU A 127 -22.78 -15.42 2.27
N LEU A 128 -21.54 -15.54 2.76
CA LEU A 128 -21.15 -16.59 3.69
C LEU A 128 -21.74 -16.42 5.10
N ILE A 129 -21.95 -15.18 5.56
CA ILE A 129 -22.44 -14.90 6.92
C ILE A 129 -23.94 -15.24 7.02
N ILE A 130 -24.73 -14.78 6.05
CA ILE A 130 -26.18 -14.99 6.05
C ILE A 130 -26.51 -16.48 5.89
N THR A 131 -25.79 -17.19 5.02
CA THR A 131 -26.07 -18.62 4.78
C THR A 131 -25.75 -19.47 6.00
N TYR A 132 -24.66 -19.17 6.72
CA TYR A 132 -24.29 -19.89 7.95
C TYR A 132 -25.25 -19.61 9.10
N GLU A 133 -25.70 -18.35 9.28
CA GLU A 133 -26.69 -18.00 10.28
C GLU A 133 -28.06 -18.65 10.01
N ILE A 134 -28.50 -18.67 8.75
CA ILE A 134 -29.74 -19.35 8.35
C ILE A 134 -29.62 -20.87 8.56
N LEU A 135 -28.48 -21.49 8.21
CA LEU A 135 -28.23 -22.91 8.44
C LEU A 135 -28.24 -23.26 9.94
N LEU A 136 -27.59 -22.46 10.77
CA LEU A 136 -27.59 -22.64 12.23
C LEU A 136 -28.96 -22.44 12.84
N HIS A 137 -29.72 -21.45 12.39
CA HIS A 137 -31.07 -21.20 12.88
C HIS A 137 -32.01 -22.38 12.53
N ASN A 138 -31.96 -22.85 11.29
CA ASN A 138 -32.80 -23.96 10.83
C ASN A 138 -32.42 -25.28 11.51
N THR A 139 -31.13 -25.59 11.64
CA THR A 139 -30.68 -26.82 12.33
C THR A 139 -31.10 -26.85 13.79
N LYS A 140 -30.99 -25.73 14.51
CA LYS A 140 -31.52 -25.61 15.89
C LYS A 140 -33.02 -25.85 15.97
N LYS A 141 -33.79 -25.30 15.01
CA LYS A 141 -35.23 -25.50 14.93
C LYS A 141 -35.60 -26.98 14.71
N TYR A 142 -34.98 -27.65 13.74
CA TYR A 142 -35.25 -29.06 13.46
C TYR A 142 -34.84 -29.99 14.61
N LEU A 143 -33.71 -29.71 15.28
CA LEU A 143 -33.31 -30.46 16.47
C LEU A 143 -34.28 -30.26 17.64
N ALA A 144 -34.86 -29.07 17.79
CA ALA A 144 -35.89 -28.82 18.79
C ALA A 144 -37.19 -29.57 18.47
N GLU A 145 -37.56 -29.73 17.20
CA GLU A 145 -38.74 -30.51 16.78
C GLU A 145 -38.54 -32.03 16.89
N LEU A 146 -37.30 -32.53 16.84
CA LEU A 146 -36.96 -33.95 16.96
C LEU A 146 -36.78 -34.45 18.42
N MET A 147 -36.66 -33.54 19.39
CA MET A 147 -36.47 -33.87 20.81
C MET A 147 -37.77 -33.83 21.64
N TRP A 148 -38.93 -33.79 20.98
CA TRP A 148 -40.28 -33.91 21.55
C TRP A 148 -41.06 -34.99 20.81
#